data_AF-A0A965PJ24-F1
#
_entry.id   AF-A0A965PJ24-F1
#
_cell.length_a   1.000
_cell.length_b   1.000
_cell.length_c   1.000
_cell.angle_alpha   90.00
_cell.angle_beta   90.00
_cell.angle_gamma   90.00
#
_symmetry.space_group_name_H-M   'P 1'
#
loop_
_entity.id
_entity.type
_entity.pdbx_description
1 polymer ?
#
loop_
_entity_poly.entity_id
_entity_poly.type
_entity_poly.pdbx_seq_one_letter_code
_entity_poly.pdbx_strand_id
1 'polypeptide(L)'
;MGGHDPIIPTRAAVLPVPGTDQTVHVWTEHLTPELATVYLERNTRNRKPKKGGVRNIVQNITDGDWVFNGSTIVFDCDGNMTDGQHRCIGVAQSGIAVPITVMYGVEPERAQDVTDQVINRSLADQLALHGYPNSHELASVLKFLNDVEELGEWPSSQRNKVNALKALRMLKQRPHLPEVITQAKPVSVASGVTRSVVGVYMLLFSEVDADDADAFWSAVSTGANLHDRHPVLALRRRASARLEERMPTVVMAALTVKAWVAFRQGADVAQLKWRRGGATPEPFPDWRVGVTS
;
A
#
# COMPACT_ATOMS: atom_id res chain seq x y z
N MET A 1 -26.48 34.72 18.47
CA MET A 1 -27.12 33.43 18.77
C MET A 1 -27.85 32.98 17.51
N GLY A 2 -27.16 32.28 16.62
CA GLY A 2 -27.77 31.58 15.49
C GLY A 2 -27.63 30.10 15.77
N GLY A 3 -28.59 29.52 16.49
CA GLY A 3 -28.64 28.08 16.69
C GLY A 3 -28.94 27.46 15.33
N HIS A 4 -27.92 26.91 14.66
CA HIS A 4 -28.16 26.01 13.55
C HIS A 4 -28.79 24.76 14.15
N ASP A 5 -30.10 24.64 14.03
CA ASP A 5 -30.83 23.43 14.40
C ASP A 5 -30.08 22.20 13.85
N PRO A 6 -29.95 21.13 14.64
CA PRO A 6 -29.27 19.95 14.19
C PRO A 6 -30.07 19.34 13.02
N ILE A 7 -29.38 19.06 11.90
CA ILE A 7 -29.96 18.40 10.73
C ILE A 7 -30.14 16.92 11.10
N ILE A 8 -31.09 16.63 11.99
CA ILE A 8 -31.51 15.28 12.34
C ILE A 8 -32.74 15.01 11.49
N PRO A 9 -32.64 14.12 10.49
CA PRO A 9 -33.78 13.82 9.65
C PRO A 9 -34.83 13.05 10.48
N THR A 10 -36.10 13.20 10.12
CA THR A 10 -37.22 12.52 10.81
C THR A 10 -37.12 10.99 10.81
N ARG A 11 -36.36 10.42 9.86
CA ARG A 11 -36.06 8.97 9.77
C ARG A 11 -35.01 8.49 10.78
N ALA A 12 -34.39 9.38 11.54
CA ALA A 12 -33.33 9.00 12.47
C ALA A 12 -33.89 8.11 13.58
N ALA A 13 -33.26 6.96 13.77
CA ALA A 13 -33.54 6.08 14.89
C ALA A 13 -33.05 6.74 16.18
N VAL A 14 -33.92 6.80 17.18
CA VAL A 14 -33.61 7.31 18.51
C VAL A 14 -33.27 6.11 19.39
N LEU A 15 -32.02 6.04 19.85
CA LEU A 15 -31.50 4.88 20.58
C LEU A 15 -30.99 5.31 21.96
N PRO A 16 -31.50 4.73 23.06
CA PRO A 16 -30.92 4.94 24.38
C PRO A 16 -29.55 4.25 24.46
N VAL A 17 -28.58 4.88 25.13
CA VAL A 17 -27.27 4.28 25.39
C VAL A 17 -27.38 3.42 26.65
N PRO A 18 -27.12 2.09 26.58
CA PRO A 18 -27.26 1.23 27.74
C PRO A 18 -26.37 1.68 28.91
N GLY A 19 -26.97 1.82 30.09
CA GLY A 19 -26.26 2.20 31.31
C GLY A 19 -26.02 3.71 31.49
N THR A 20 -26.67 4.56 30.68
CA THR A 20 -26.66 6.03 30.86
C THR A 20 -28.06 6.61 30.60
N ASP A 21 -28.27 7.88 30.98
CA ASP A 21 -29.48 8.64 30.63
C ASP A 21 -29.39 9.26 29.22
N GLN A 22 -28.35 8.93 28.47
CA GLN A 22 -28.05 9.50 27.16
C GLN A 22 -28.89 8.83 26.07
N THR A 23 -29.32 9.63 25.10
CA THR A 23 -29.97 9.16 23.87
C THR A 23 -29.18 9.65 22.66
N VAL A 24 -28.98 8.79 21.67
CA VAL A 24 -28.33 9.12 20.40
C VAL A 24 -29.28 8.98 19.23
N HIS A 25 -29.08 9.80 18.20
CA HIS A 25 -29.80 9.69 16.94
C HIS A 25 -28.90 9.05 15.90
N VAL A 26 -29.39 8.04 15.20
CA VAL A 26 -28.62 7.29 14.18
C VAL A 26 -29.41 7.17 12.89
N TRP A 27 -28.78 7.46 11.76
CA TRP A 27 -29.38 7.25 10.44
C TRP A 27 -28.32 6.93 9.40
N THR A 28 -28.75 6.43 8.24
CA THR A 28 -27.91 6.32 7.05
C THR A 28 -28.28 7.39 6.03
N GLU A 29 -27.30 7.87 5.29
CA GLU A 29 -27.48 8.89 4.26
C GLU A 29 -26.46 8.75 3.13
N HIS A 30 -26.80 9.27 1.95
CA HIS A 30 -25.82 9.53 0.90
C HIS A 30 -25.13 10.87 1.20
N LEU A 31 -23.89 10.80 1.65
CA LEU A 31 -23.08 11.99 1.89
C LEU A 31 -22.65 12.58 0.55
N THR A 32 -23.26 13.70 0.15
CA THR A 32 -22.85 14.45 -1.04
C THR A 32 -21.67 15.39 -0.72
N PRO A 33 -20.93 15.89 -1.73
CA PRO A 33 -19.88 16.90 -1.50
C PRO A 33 -20.37 18.14 -0.75
N GLU A 34 -21.58 18.62 -1.04
CA GLU A 34 -22.18 19.78 -0.41
C GLU A 34 -22.51 19.49 1.06
N LEU A 35 -23.14 18.34 1.33
CA LEU A 35 -23.46 17.93 2.69
C LEU A 35 -22.19 17.68 3.52
N ALA A 36 -21.15 17.13 2.90
CA ALA A 36 -19.85 16.95 3.54
C ALA A 36 -19.22 18.28 3.97
N THR A 37 -19.34 19.33 3.15
CA THR A 37 -18.90 20.69 3.50
C THR A 37 -19.71 21.24 4.68
N VAL A 38 -21.03 21.11 4.67
CA VAL A 38 -21.90 21.51 5.79
C VAL A 38 -21.53 20.79 7.08
N TYR A 39 -21.23 19.49 7.01
CA TYR A 39 -20.77 18.73 8.17
C TYR A 39 -19.41 19.21 8.68
N LEU A 40 -18.50 19.61 7.79
CA LEU A 40 -17.18 20.13 8.16
C LEU A 40 -17.22 21.51 8.80
N GLU A 41 -18.24 22.33 8.54
CA GLU A 41 -18.44 23.61 9.25
C GLU A 41 -18.62 23.42 10.76
N ARG A 42 -19.09 22.24 11.17
CA ARG A 42 -19.25 21.84 12.57
C ARG A 42 -17.98 21.25 13.19
N ASN A 43 -16.88 21.16 12.44
CA ASN A 43 -15.60 20.64 12.92
C ASN A 43 -14.79 21.72 13.63
N THR A 44 -15.09 21.96 14.90
CA THR A 44 -14.49 23.06 15.69
C THR A 44 -13.23 22.65 16.45
N ARG A 45 -13.04 21.36 16.74
CA ARG A 45 -12.01 20.88 17.68
C ARG A 45 -11.05 19.82 17.15
N ASN A 46 -11.34 19.15 16.02
CA ASN A 46 -10.46 18.06 15.58
C ASN A 46 -9.09 18.55 15.14
N ARG A 47 -8.07 17.71 15.39
CA ARG A 47 -6.71 17.94 14.89
C ARG A 47 -6.69 18.15 13.38
N LYS A 48 -5.70 18.91 12.90
CA LYS A 48 -5.45 19.08 11.45
C LYS A 48 -5.37 17.71 10.76
N PRO A 49 -6.13 17.51 9.66
CA PRO A 49 -6.16 16.24 8.97
C PRO A 49 -4.82 15.94 8.31
N LYS A 50 -4.31 14.71 8.51
CA LYS A 50 -3.12 14.23 7.80
C LYS A 50 -3.40 14.12 6.29
N LYS A 51 -2.65 14.86 5.47
CA LYS A 51 -2.81 14.90 3.99
C LYS A 51 -2.82 13.51 3.34
N GLY A 52 -1.95 12.59 3.81
CA GLY A 52 -1.90 11.22 3.29
C GLY A 52 -3.18 10.42 3.53
N GLY A 53 -3.80 10.57 4.72
CA GLY A 53 -5.05 9.91 5.05
C GLY A 53 -6.21 10.40 4.19
N VAL A 54 -6.31 11.72 3.98
CA VAL A 54 -7.30 12.31 3.08
C VAL A 54 -7.13 11.78 1.65
N ARG A 55 -5.89 11.82 1.12
CA ARG A 55 -5.59 11.37 -0.25
C ARG A 55 -6.01 9.91 -0.47
N ASN A 56 -5.76 9.03 0.50
CA ASN A 56 -6.15 7.63 0.41
C ASN A 56 -7.68 7.47 0.35
N ILE A 57 -8.44 8.25 1.13
CA ILE A 57 -9.90 8.22 1.07
C ILE A 57 -10.40 8.73 -0.28
N VAL A 58 -9.88 9.85 -0.77
CA VAL A 58 -10.23 10.39 -2.09
C VAL A 58 -10.01 9.32 -3.16
N GLN A 59 -8.83 8.68 -3.17
CA GLN A 59 -8.50 7.63 -4.13
C GLN A 59 -9.48 6.44 -4.03
N ASN A 60 -9.79 5.99 -2.81
CA ASN A 60 -10.75 4.90 -2.62
C ASN A 60 -12.14 5.26 -3.15
N ILE A 61 -12.58 6.51 -2.98
CA ILE A 61 -13.87 6.93 -3.51
C ILE A 61 -13.83 6.98 -5.04
N THR A 62 -12.79 7.60 -5.62
CA THR A 62 -12.66 7.73 -7.08
C THR A 62 -12.48 6.40 -7.79
N ASP A 63 -11.85 5.42 -7.14
CA ASP A 63 -11.64 4.07 -7.69
C ASP A 63 -12.89 3.19 -7.60
N GLY A 64 -14.01 3.69 -7.04
CA GLY A 64 -15.23 2.89 -6.80
C GLY A 64 -15.07 1.90 -5.65
N ASP A 65 -14.08 2.13 -4.81
CA ASP A 65 -13.58 1.25 -3.75
C ASP A 65 -14.19 1.57 -2.38
N TRP A 66 -15.13 2.50 -2.31
CA TRP A 66 -15.87 2.80 -1.10
C TRP A 66 -16.81 1.65 -0.71
N VAL A 67 -16.73 1.21 0.54
CA VAL A 67 -17.59 0.16 1.10
C VAL A 67 -18.30 0.69 2.33
N PHE A 68 -19.63 0.53 2.37
CA PHE A 68 -20.42 0.80 3.56
C PHE A 68 -20.09 -0.24 4.66
N ASN A 69 -19.18 0.12 5.56
CA ASN A 69 -18.57 -0.80 6.53
C ASN A 69 -18.93 -0.49 7.99
N GLY A 70 -19.98 0.30 8.23
CA GLY A 70 -20.38 0.74 9.57
C GLY A 70 -19.57 1.91 10.13
N SER A 71 -18.63 2.47 9.37
CA SER A 71 -17.99 3.75 9.73
C SER A 71 -19.02 4.87 9.85
N THR A 72 -18.91 5.68 10.89
CA THR A 72 -19.86 6.75 11.20
C THR A 72 -19.29 8.15 11.00
N ILE A 73 -20.14 9.14 10.78
CA ILE A 73 -19.84 10.53 11.12
C ILE A 73 -20.48 10.79 12.47
N VAL A 74 -19.72 11.38 13.40
CA VAL A 74 -20.17 11.53 14.78
C VAL A 74 -20.21 13.01 15.14
N PHE A 75 -21.35 13.42 15.69
CA PHE A 75 -21.57 14.72 16.29
C PHE A 75 -21.87 14.58 17.78
N ASP A 76 -21.33 15.49 18.58
CA ASP A 76 -21.67 15.58 20.00
C ASP A 76 -23.06 16.19 20.24
N CYS A 77 -23.48 16.24 21.51
CA CYS A 77 -24.75 16.87 21.91
C CYS A 77 -24.83 18.36 21.56
N ASP A 78 -23.69 19.05 21.46
CA ASP A 78 -23.59 20.46 21.08
C ASP A 78 -23.54 20.65 19.55
N GLY A 79 -23.57 19.55 18.80
CA GLY A 79 -23.54 19.53 17.35
C GLY A 79 -22.16 19.70 16.74
N ASN A 80 -21.08 19.64 17.52
CA ASN A 80 -19.72 19.65 16.98
C ASN A 80 -19.35 18.27 16.44
N MET A 81 -18.62 18.24 15.33
CA MET A 81 -18.08 17.00 14.77
C MET A 81 -16.94 16.46 15.65
N THR A 82 -17.08 15.21 16.08
CA THR A 82 -16.08 14.50 16.90
C THR A 82 -15.34 13.42 16.12
N ASP A 83 -15.97 12.83 15.09
CA ASP A 83 -15.33 11.89 14.17
C ASP A 83 -15.92 12.03 12.74
N GLY A 84 -15.14 11.66 11.74
CA GLY A 84 -15.54 11.64 10.34
C GLY A 84 -14.92 12.74 9.48
N GLN A 85 -14.06 13.62 10.04
CA GLN A 85 -13.47 14.73 9.28
C GLN A 85 -12.75 14.27 8.00
N HIS A 86 -11.99 13.16 8.07
CA HIS A 86 -11.26 12.63 6.91
C HIS A 86 -12.21 12.11 5.84
N ARG A 87 -13.34 11.52 6.24
CA ARG A 87 -14.40 11.02 5.34
C ARG A 87 -15.10 12.18 4.63
N CYS A 88 -15.54 13.20 5.38
CA CYS A 88 -16.16 14.38 4.79
C CYS A 88 -15.22 15.11 3.83
N ILE A 89 -13.95 15.32 4.21
CA ILE A 89 -12.97 15.95 3.31
C ILE A 89 -12.76 15.09 2.06
N GLY A 90 -12.67 13.77 2.22
CA GLY A 90 -12.51 12.86 1.10
C GLY A 90 -13.66 12.93 0.10
N VAL A 91 -14.90 12.93 0.59
CA VAL A 91 -16.10 13.08 -0.24
C VAL A 91 -16.13 14.44 -0.94
N ALA A 92 -15.94 15.52 -0.19
CA ALA A 92 -15.91 16.88 -0.73
C ALA A 92 -14.83 17.05 -1.81
N GLN A 93 -13.64 16.45 -1.64
CA GLN A 93 -12.56 16.51 -2.63
C GLN A 93 -12.75 15.57 -3.82
N SER A 94 -13.38 14.40 -3.62
CA SER A 94 -13.62 13.43 -4.69
C SER A 94 -14.74 13.85 -5.65
N GLY A 95 -15.69 14.68 -5.18
CA GLY A 95 -16.88 15.04 -5.94
C GLY A 95 -17.92 13.92 -6.09
N ILE A 96 -17.75 12.79 -5.41
CA ILE A 96 -18.59 11.61 -5.54
C ILE A 96 -19.32 11.36 -4.22
N ALA A 97 -20.65 11.21 -4.29
CA ALA A 97 -21.46 10.89 -3.12
C ALA A 97 -21.30 9.43 -2.69
N VAL A 98 -21.29 9.17 -1.38
CA VAL A 98 -21.13 7.82 -0.83
C VAL A 98 -22.10 7.53 0.32
N PRO A 99 -22.55 6.27 0.51
CA PRO A 99 -23.38 5.92 1.66
C PRO A 99 -22.56 5.95 2.96
N ILE A 100 -23.12 6.56 4.02
CA ILE A 100 -22.52 6.66 5.36
C ILE A 100 -23.58 6.52 6.46
N THR A 101 -23.15 6.13 7.66
CA THR A 101 -23.97 6.24 8.88
C THR A 101 -23.61 7.54 9.60
N VAL A 102 -24.60 8.25 10.13
CA VAL A 102 -24.40 9.43 10.99
C VAL A 102 -24.94 9.12 12.38
N MET A 103 -24.18 9.51 13.40
CA MET A 103 -24.55 9.42 14.82
C MET A 103 -24.47 10.81 15.44
N TYR A 104 -25.53 11.22 16.12
CA TYR A 104 -25.65 12.53 16.75
C TYR A 104 -25.99 12.38 18.24
N GLY A 105 -25.45 13.27 19.08
CA GLY A 105 -25.76 13.32 20.51
C GLY A 105 -24.76 12.58 21.40
N VAL A 106 -23.52 12.35 20.93
CA VAL A 106 -22.48 11.69 21.73
C VAL A 106 -21.91 12.64 22.79
N GLU A 107 -21.75 12.21 24.04
CA GLU A 107 -21.15 13.08 25.07
C GLU A 107 -19.65 13.36 24.80
N PRO A 108 -19.20 14.63 24.84
CA PRO A 108 -17.85 15.02 24.41
C PRO A 108 -16.70 14.38 25.19
N GLU A 109 -16.86 14.22 26.51
CA GLU A 109 -15.77 13.88 27.44
C GLU A 109 -15.27 12.43 27.33
N ARG A 110 -16.07 11.52 26.76
CA ARG A 110 -15.72 10.08 26.67
C ARG A 110 -15.29 9.62 25.29
N ALA A 111 -15.66 10.35 24.23
CA ALA A 111 -15.50 9.86 22.86
C ALA A 111 -14.13 10.19 22.24
N GLN A 112 -13.58 11.38 22.51
CA GLN A 112 -12.35 11.85 21.83
C GLN A 112 -11.10 11.10 22.29
N ASP A 113 -10.96 10.87 23.60
CA ASP A 113 -9.77 10.22 24.18
C ASP A 113 -9.67 8.73 23.86
N VAL A 114 -10.80 8.06 23.59
CA VAL A 114 -10.84 6.62 23.25
C VAL A 114 -10.65 6.39 21.74
N THR A 115 -11.20 7.28 20.90
CA THR A 115 -11.16 7.13 19.43
C THR A 115 -9.74 7.22 18.89
N ASP A 116 -8.89 8.07 19.47
CA ASP A 116 -7.50 8.23 19.03
C ASP A 116 -6.58 7.06 19.42
N GLN A 117 -7.03 6.14 20.28
CA GLN A 117 -6.28 4.95 20.70
C GLN A 117 -6.50 3.72 19.81
N VAL A 118 -7.38 3.79 18.80
CA VAL A 118 -7.61 2.67 17.89
C VAL A 118 -6.37 2.42 17.03
N ILE A 119 -5.66 1.32 17.33
CA ILE A 119 -4.54 0.84 16.52
C ILE A 119 -5.09 0.46 15.13
N ASN A 120 -4.78 1.27 14.13
CA ASN A 120 -5.11 0.96 12.75
C ASN A 120 -4.37 -0.33 12.33
N ARG A 121 -5.13 -1.35 11.92
CA ARG A 121 -4.57 -2.59 11.37
C ARG A 121 -3.67 -2.28 10.18
N SER A 122 -2.42 -2.72 10.22
CA SER A 122 -1.51 -2.58 9.09
C SER A 122 -2.00 -3.41 7.90
N LEU A 123 -1.46 -3.15 6.70
CA LEU A 123 -1.76 -3.99 5.54
C LEU A 123 -1.43 -5.47 5.80
N ALA A 124 -0.34 -5.74 6.53
CA ALA A 124 0.05 -7.09 6.90
C ALA A 124 -0.98 -7.75 7.83
N ASP A 125 -1.49 -7.00 8.82
CA ASP A 125 -2.54 -7.50 9.72
C ASP A 125 -3.82 -7.82 8.96
N GLN A 126 -4.19 -6.96 8.00
CA GLN A 126 -5.37 -7.17 7.16
C GLN A 126 -5.20 -8.40 6.27
N LEU A 127 -4.04 -8.57 5.62
CA LEU A 127 -3.74 -9.77 4.82
C LEU A 127 -3.74 -11.05 5.67
N ALA A 128 -3.21 -11.00 6.89
CA ALA A 128 -3.26 -12.14 7.82
C ALA A 128 -4.70 -12.51 8.18
N LEU A 129 -5.58 -11.52 8.43
CA LEU A 129 -7.00 -11.76 8.67
C LEU A 129 -7.72 -12.39 7.48
N HIS A 130 -7.26 -12.11 6.25
CA HIS A 130 -7.75 -12.75 5.04
C HIS A 130 -7.12 -14.13 4.77
N GLY A 131 -6.34 -14.68 5.71
CA GLY A 131 -5.79 -16.03 5.64
C GLY A 131 -4.50 -16.15 4.81
N TYR A 132 -3.88 -15.04 4.41
CA TYR A 132 -2.63 -15.09 3.64
C TYR A 132 -1.41 -15.36 4.54
N PRO A 133 -0.60 -16.38 4.25
CA PRO A 133 0.67 -16.60 4.94
C PRO A 133 1.69 -15.53 4.56
N ASN A 134 2.74 -15.36 5.38
CA ASN A 134 3.81 -14.39 5.12
C ASN A 134 3.29 -12.98 4.83
N SER A 135 2.26 -12.54 5.58
CA SER A 135 1.47 -11.35 5.27
C SER A 135 2.27 -10.04 5.27
N HIS A 136 3.32 -9.95 6.10
CA HIS A 136 4.25 -8.82 6.11
C HIS A 136 5.05 -8.72 4.81
N GLU A 137 5.58 -9.85 4.36
CA GLU A 137 6.33 -9.93 3.11
C GLU A 137 5.42 -9.71 1.90
N LEU A 138 4.22 -10.31 1.91
CA LEU A 138 3.22 -10.10 0.87
C LEU A 138 2.82 -8.63 0.77
N ALA A 139 2.57 -7.96 1.91
CA ALA A 139 2.31 -6.52 1.93
C ALA A 139 3.46 -5.72 1.32
N SER A 140 4.71 -6.09 1.60
CA SER A 140 5.90 -5.41 1.06
C SER A 140 6.03 -5.58 -0.45
N VAL A 141 5.89 -6.82 -0.95
CA VAL A 141 5.96 -7.12 -2.39
C VAL A 141 4.83 -6.43 -3.15
N LEU A 142 3.59 -6.49 -2.67
CA LEU A 142 2.46 -5.82 -3.33
C LEU A 142 2.67 -4.30 -3.46
N LYS A 143 3.22 -3.66 -2.41
CA LYS A 143 3.56 -2.23 -2.45
C LYS A 143 4.61 -1.92 -3.52
N PHE A 144 5.71 -2.67 -3.54
CA PHE A 144 6.79 -2.44 -4.50
C PHE A 144 6.38 -2.82 -5.92
N LEU A 145 5.63 -3.90 -6.12
CA LEU A 145 5.09 -4.29 -7.42
C LEU A 145 4.22 -3.19 -8.00
N ASN A 146 3.27 -2.66 -7.22
CA ASN A 146 2.44 -1.53 -7.64
C ASN A 146 3.28 -0.30 -8.03
N ASP A 147 4.27 0.05 -7.20
CA ASP A 147 5.12 1.21 -7.48
C ASP A 147 5.96 1.00 -8.76
N VAL A 148 6.49 -0.21 -8.98
CA VAL A 148 7.27 -0.56 -10.18
C VAL A 148 6.40 -0.58 -11.43
N GLU A 149 5.18 -1.10 -11.36
CA GLU A 149 4.24 -1.10 -12.49
C GLU A 149 3.77 0.31 -12.86
N GLU A 150 3.51 1.17 -11.87
CA GLU A 150 3.13 2.57 -12.10
C GLU A 150 4.28 3.41 -12.69
N LEU A 151 5.53 3.16 -12.27
CA LEU A 151 6.68 3.99 -12.61
C LEU A 151 7.52 3.46 -13.78
N GLY A 152 7.44 2.15 -14.05
CA GLY A 152 8.37 1.47 -14.94
C GLY A 152 9.77 1.26 -14.37
N GLU A 153 9.99 1.55 -13.08
CA GLU A 153 11.29 1.40 -12.39
C GLU A 153 11.12 1.17 -10.89
N TRP A 154 12.17 0.68 -10.20
CA TRP A 154 12.13 0.53 -8.75
C TRP A 154 12.10 1.88 -8.04
N PRO A 155 11.12 2.14 -7.14
CA PRO A 155 10.95 3.45 -6.55
C PRO A 155 12.12 3.84 -5.64
N SER A 156 12.50 5.13 -5.69
CA SER A 156 13.50 5.71 -4.78
C SER A 156 13.08 5.68 -3.30
N SER A 157 11.78 5.66 -3.05
CA SER A 157 11.13 5.60 -1.74
C SER A 157 9.72 5.00 -1.88
N GLN A 158 9.26 4.25 -0.87
CA GLN A 158 7.93 3.67 -0.90
C GLN A 158 6.85 4.76 -0.91
N ARG A 159 5.91 4.68 -1.86
CA ARG A 159 4.82 5.67 -1.99
C ARG A 159 3.59 5.33 -1.13
N ASN A 160 3.55 4.13 -0.54
CA ASN A 160 2.50 3.63 0.38
C ASN A 160 1.06 3.84 -0.13
N LYS A 161 0.83 3.67 -1.44
CA LYS A 161 -0.50 3.80 -2.06
C LYS A 161 -1.36 2.54 -1.99
N VAL A 162 -0.79 1.40 -1.61
CA VAL A 162 -1.52 0.13 -1.54
C VAL A 162 -2.20 0.01 -0.18
N ASN A 163 -3.53 0.10 -0.18
CA ASN A 163 -4.40 -0.28 0.94
C ASN A 163 -4.84 -1.74 0.83
N ALA A 164 -5.58 -2.26 1.81
CA ALA A 164 -6.00 -3.66 1.80
C ALA A 164 -6.94 -4.01 0.65
N LEU A 165 -7.88 -3.15 0.29
CA LEU A 165 -8.80 -3.42 -0.82
C LEU A 165 -8.05 -3.53 -2.15
N LYS A 166 -7.13 -2.59 -2.43
CA LYS A 166 -6.25 -2.65 -3.60
C LYS A 166 -5.35 -3.89 -3.57
N ALA A 167 -4.78 -4.23 -2.41
CA ALA A 167 -3.98 -5.46 -2.24
C ALA A 167 -4.79 -6.73 -2.54
N LEU A 168 -6.02 -6.83 -2.04
CA LEU A 168 -6.91 -7.94 -2.32
C LEU A 168 -7.31 -8.01 -3.79
N ARG A 169 -7.50 -6.87 -4.46
CA ARG A 169 -7.73 -6.82 -5.92
C ARG A 169 -6.52 -7.37 -6.68
N MET A 170 -5.31 -6.94 -6.33
CA MET A 170 -4.07 -7.45 -6.94
C MET A 170 -3.95 -8.97 -6.75
N LEU A 171 -4.25 -9.48 -5.55
CA LEU A 171 -4.24 -10.90 -5.25
C LEU A 171 -5.31 -11.69 -6.01
N LYS A 172 -6.51 -11.12 -6.17
CA LYS A 172 -7.59 -11.75 -6.96
C LYS A 172 -7.23 -11.84 -8.45
N GLN A 173 -6.57 -10.82 -8.98
CA GLN A 173 -6.11 -10.80 -10.37
C GLN A 173 -4.91 -11.72 -10.61
N ARG A 174 -4.09 -11.96 -9.57
CA ARG A 174 -2.90 -12.82 -9.64
C ARG A 174 -2.87 -13.82 -8.46
N PRO A 175 -3.70 -14.88 -8.50
CA PRO A 175 -3.85 -15.82 -7.38
C PRO A 175 -2.56 -16.57 -6.99
N HIS A 176 -1.58 -16.64 -7.90
CA HIS A 176 -0.28 -17.29 -7.69
C HIS A 176 0.70 -16.45 -6.86
N LEU A 177 0.42 -15.16 -6.62
CA LEU A 177 1.33 -14.25 -5.89
C LEU A 177 1.79 -14.77 -4.52
N PRO A 178 0.91 -15.33 -3.65
CA PRO A 178 1.35 -15.84 -2.35
C PRO A 178 2.37 -16.99 -2.46
N GLU A 179 2.26 -17.81 -3.50
CA GLU A 179 3.18 -18.92 -3.75
C GLU A 179 4.54 -18.41 -4.21
N VAL A 180 4.58 -17.45 -5.14
CA VAL A 180 5.84 -16.83 -5.61
C VAL A 180 6.63 -16.22 -4.46
N ILE A 181 5.95 -15.60 -3.49
CA ILE A 181 6.62 -15.03 -2.31
C ILE A 181 7.15 -16.11 -1.37
N THR A 182 6.45 -17.23 -1.27
CA THR A 182 6.93 -18.40 -0.53
C THR A 182 8.22 -18.94 -1.17
N GLN A 183 8.28 -18.99 -2.50
CA GLN A 183 9.46 -19.39 -3.27
C GLN A 183 10.60 -18.34 -3.22
N ALA A 184 10.28 -17.05 -3.08
CA ALA A 184 11.28 -15.98 -2.98
C ALA A 184 12.13 -16.07 -1.70
N LYS A 185 11.62 -16.69 -0.64
CA LYS A 185 12.32 -16.83 0.65
C LYS A 185 13.64 -17.60 0.54
N PRO A 186 13.68 -18.87 0.06
CA PRO A 186 14.92 -19.62 -0.08
C PRO A 186 15.93 -18.91 -1.01
N VAL A 187 15.47 -18.35 -2.13
CA VAL A 187 16.31 -17.59 -3.07
C VAL A 187 16.95 -16.38 -2.39
N SER A 188 16.16 -15.61 -1.62
CA SER A 188 16.66 -14.45 -0.88
C SER A 188 17.72 -14.83 0.16
N VAL A 189 17.49 -15.91 0.91
CA VAL A 189 18.42 -16.40 1.93
C VAL A 189 19.73 -16.88 1.29
N ALA A 190 19.64 -17.65 0.20
CA ALA A 190 20.82 -18.25 -0.43
C ALA A 190 21.66 -17.25 -1.23
N SER A 191 21.05 -16.19 -1.77
CA SER A 191 21.72 -15.18 -2.61
C SER A 191 22.10 -13.90 -1.87
N GLY A 192 21.45 -13.59 -0.74
CA GLY A 192 21.59 -12.31 -0.03
C GLY A 192 20.78 -11.16 -0.65
N VAL A 193 20.11 -11.38 -1.79
CA VAL A 193 19.22 -10.38 -2.40
C VAL A 193 17.98 -10.23 -1.50
N THR A 194 17.52 -9.00 -1.29
CA THR A 194 16.36 -8.74 -0.42
C THR A 194 15.10 -9.41 -0.96
N ARG A 195 14.31 -10.03 -0.09
CA ARG A 195 13.11 -10.80 -0.48
C ARG A 195 12.10 -10.00 -1.29
N SER A 196 11.94 -8.71 -1.04
CA SER A 196 11.04 -7.86 -1.84
C SER A 196 11.53 -7.70 -3.29
N VAL A 197 12.85 -7.55 -3.50
CA VAL A 197 13.45 -7.48 -4.83
C VAL A 197 13.31 -8.83 -5.54
N VAL A 198 13.61 -9.93 -4.86
CA VAL A 198 13.40 -11.28 -5.41
C VAL A 198 11.94 -11.48 -5.79
N GLY A 199 10.99 -11.27 -4.87
CA GLY A 199 9.57 -11.51 -5.12
C GLY A 199 9.00 -10.67 -6.26
N VAL A 200 9.35 -9.39 -6.34
CA VAL A 200 8.90 -8.52 -7.45
C VAL A 200 9.48 -8.97 -8.78
N TYR A 201 10.80 -9.24 -8.86
CA TYR A 201 11.41 -9.60 -10.14
C TYR A 201 11.23 -11.07 -10.52
N MET A 202 10.89 -11.97 -9.61
CA MET A 202 10.40 -13.31 -9.98
C MET A 202 9.12 -13.21 -10.82
N LEU A 203 8.24 -12.26 -10.49
CA LEU A 203 7.02 -12.01 -11.27
C LEU A 203 7.32 -11.30 -12.58
N LEU A 204 8.07 -10.19 -12.52
CA LEU A 204 8.31 -9.38 -13.71
C LEU A 204 9.22 -10.06 -14.74
N PHE A 205 10.12 -10.95 -14.32
CA PHE A 205 10.95 -11.71 -15.25
C PHE A 205 10.16 -12.85 -15.88
N SER A 206 9.29 -13.53 -15.14
CA SER A 206 8.46 -14.61 -15.71
C SER A 206 7.41 -14.08 -16.70
N GLU A 207 6.96 -12.84 -16.56
CA GLU A 207 6.15 -12.14 -17.55
C GLU A 207 6.92 -11.83 -18.85
N VAL A 208 8.26 -11.79 -18.81
CA VAL A 208 9.12 -11.58 -19.99
C VAL A 208 9.42 -12.92 -20.66
N ASP A 209 9.94 -13.88 -19.91
CA ASP A 209 10.21 -15.25 -20.35
C ASP A 209 10.31 -16.17 -19.13
N ALA A 210 9.38 -17.12 -19.01
CA ALA A 210 9.27 -17.98 -17.83
C ALA A 210 10.44 -18.97 -17.70
N ASP A 211 10.93 -19.52 -18.81
CA ASP A 211 12.00 -20.51 -18.80
C ASP A 211 13.34 -19.84 -18.44
N ASP A 212 13.63 -18.68 -19.02
CA ASP A 212 14.80 -17.88 -18.66
C ASP A 212 14.72 -17.44 -17.19
N ALA A 213 13.53 -17.02 -16.71
CA ALA A 213 13.34 -16.59 -15.33
C ALA A 213 13.62 -17.71 -14.34
N ASP A 214 13.10 -18.91 -14.59
CA ASP A 214 13.33 -20.09 -13.77
C ASP A 214 14.81 -20.49 -13.77
N ALA A 215 15.47 -20.48 -14.94
CA ALA A 215 16.89 -20.74 -15.07
C ALA A 215 17.73 -19.71 -14.28
N PHE A 216 17.40 -18.42 -14.42
CA PHE A 216 18.07 -17.33 -13.73
C PHE A 216 17.92 -17.46 -12.20
N TRP A 217 16.69 -17.62 -11.70
CA TRP A 217 16.46 -17.71 -10.26
C TRP A 217 16.98 -19.00 -9.65
N SER A 218 16.98 -20.11 -10.40
CA SER A 218 17.66 -21.35 -10.02
C SER A 218 19.17 -21.15 -9.86
N ALA A 219 19.82 -20.49 -10.81
CA ALA A 219 21.23 -20.14 -10.73
C ALA A 219 21.52 -19.17 -9.57
N VAL A 220 20.66 -18.16 -9.36
CA VAL A 220 20.78 -17.20 -8.25
C VAL A 220 20.64 -17.90 -6.90
N SER A 221 19.74 -18.87 -6.78
CA SER A 221 19.49 -19.62 -5.56
C SER A 221 20.65 -20.58 -5.24
N THR A 222 20.98 -21.46 -6.20
CA THR A 222 21.94 -22.56 -6.00
C THR A 222 23.38 -22.10 -6.00
N GLY A 223 23.71 -21.08 -6.81
CA GLY A 223 25.09 -20.68 -7.06
C GLY A 223 25.94 -21.70 -7.83
N ALA A 224 25.31 -22.73 -8.42
CA ALA A 224 26.02 -23.80 -9.12
C ALA A 224 26.38 -23.40 -10.57
N ASN A 225 27.47 -23.98 -11.10
CA ASN A 225 27.93 -23.80 -12.49
C ASN A 225 28.19 -22.34 -12.91
N LEU A 226 28.61 -21.48 -11.97
CA LEU A 226 28.91 -20.08 -12.25
C LEU A 226 30.41 -19.88 -12.50
N HIS A 227 30.79 -19.56 -13.74
CA HIS A 227 32.17 -19.15 -14.06
C HIS A 227 32.47 -17.72 -13.54
N ASP A 228 33.74 -17.32 -13.54
CA ASP A 228 34.23 -16.11 -12.85
C ASP A 228 33.56 -14.80 -13.26
N ARG A 229 33.10 -14.73 -14.51
CA ARG A 229 32.44 -13.56 -15.11
C ARG A 229 30.93 -13.76 -15.30
N HIS A 230 30.36 -14.80 -14.69
CA HIS A 230 28.94 -15.07 -14.82
C HIS A 230 28.12 -13.95 -14.13
N PRO A 231 27.08 -13.38 -14.78
CA PRO A 231 26.33 -12.25 -14.23
C PRO A 231 25.65 -12.56 -12.89
N VAL A 232 25.15 -13.79 -12.71
CA VAL A 232 24.62 -14.26 -11.42
C VAL A 232 25.69 -14.28 -10.30
N LEU A 233 26.93 -14.66 -10.61
CA LEU A 233 28.00 -14.63 -9.61
C LEU A 233 28.33 -13.19 -9.21
N ALA A 234 28.35 -12.27 -10.18
CA ALA A 234 28.49 -10.84 -9.90
C ALA A 234 27.36 -10.31 -9.01
N LEU A 235 26.10 -10.73 -9.25
CA LEU A 235 24.96 -10.35 -8.41
C LEU A 235 25.11 -10.85 -6.98
N ARG A 236 25.46 -12.13 -6.80
CA ARG A 236 25.67 -12.73 -5.47
C ARG A 236 26.77 -12.01 -4.69
N ARG A 237 27.90 -11.68 -5.34
CA ARG A 237 28.98 -10.87 -4.72
C ARG A 237 28.49 -9.51 -4.24
N ARG A 238 27.68 -8.81 -5.04
CA ARG A 238 27.09 -7.51 -4.67
C ARG A 238 26.08 -7.64 -3.53
N ALA A 239 25.28 -8.70 -3.52
CA ALA A 239 24.32 -8.99 -2.47
C ALA A 239 25.00 -9.26 -1.11
N SER A 240 26.11 -9.99 -1.09
CA SER A 240 26.89 -10.24 0.13
C SER A 240 27.50 -8.95 0.72
N ALA A 241 27.99 -8.04 -0.12
CA ALA A 241 28.57 -6.76 0.32
C ALA A 241 27.51 -5.71 0.73
N ARG A 242 26.23 -5.97 0.49
CA ARG A 242 25.13 -5.00 0.62
C ARG A 242 25.02 -4.38 2.01
N LEU A 243 25.16 -5.18 3.07
CA LEU A 243 25.00 -4.70 4.44
C LEU A 243 26.18 -3.81 4.85
N GLU A 244 27.41 -4.23 4.53
CA GLU A 244 28.64 -3.48 4.79
C GLU A 244 28.65 -2.14 4.04
N GLU A 245 28.28 -2.15 2.76
CA GLU A 245 28.20 -0.95 1.92
C GLU A 245 26.95 -0.09 2.20
N ARG A 246 26.06 -0.51 3.10
CA ARG A 246 24.75 0.13 3.36
C ARG A 246 23.96 0.38 2.07
N MET A 247 24.02 -0.58 1.16
CA MET A 247 23.51 -0.41 -0.20
C MET A 247 21.98 -0.26 -0.20
N PRO A 248 21.43 0.81 -0.81
CA PRO A 248 19.98 1.00 -0.90
C PRO A 248 19.29 -0.11 -1.71
N THR A 249 18.05 -0.44 -1.34
CA THR A 249 17.25 -1.46 -2.05
C THR A 249 17.09 -1.17 -3.54
N VAL A 250 16.94 0.10 -3.92
CA VAL A 250 16.86 0.50 -5.34
C VAL A 250 18.12 0.17 -6.13
N VAL A 251 19.30 0.22 -5.49
CA VAL A 251 20.55 -0.19 -6.13
C VAL A 251 20.56 -1.70 -6.30
N MET A 252 20.21 -2.47 -5.27
CA MET A 252 20.08 -3.93 -5.41
C MET A 252 19.08 -4.34 -6.50
N ALA A 253 17.95 -3.63 -6.61
CA ALA A 253 16.97 -3.82 -7.67
C ALA A 253 17.60 -3.60 -9.05
N ALA A 254 18.29 -2.47 -9.26
CA ALA A 254 18.97 -2.18 -10.52
C ALA A 254 20.04 -3.23 -10.87
N LEU A 255 20.86 -3.64 -9.89
CA LEU A 255 21.88 -4.67 -10.12
C LEU A 255 21.26 -6.03 -10.45
N THR A 256 20.10 -6.35 -9.86
CA THR A 256 19.34 -7.57 -10.17
C THR A 256 18.86 -7.56 -11.63
N VAL A 257 18.28 -6.44 -12.09
CA VAL A 257 17.85 -6.29 -13.49
C VAL A 257 19.02 -6.35 -14.46
N LYS A 258 20.15 -5.70 -14.15
CA LYS A 258 21.35 -5.80 -14.99
C LYS A 258 21.90 -7.21 -15.09
N ALA A 259 21.89 -7.96 -14.00
CA ALA A 259 22.31 -9.35 -13.99
C ALA A 259 21.38 -10.21 -14.87
N TRP A 260 20.07 -9.98 -14.78
CA TRP A 260 19.06 -10.63 -15.62
C TRP A 260 19.28 -10.38 -17.11
N VAL A 261 19.43 -9.11 -17.51
CA VAL A 261 19.64 -8.74 -18.91
C VAL A 261 20.94 -9.36 -19.44
N ALA A 262 22.04 -9.28 -18.67
CA ALA A 262 23.30 -9.89 -19.08
C ALA A 262 23.23 -11.42 -19.15
N PHE A 263 22.48 -12.07 -18.25
CA PHE A 263 22.25 -13.51 -18.28
C PHE A 263 21.55 -13.94 -19.56
N ARG A 264 20.45 -13.28 -19.93
CA ARG A 264 19.72 -13.59 -21.18
C ARG A 264 20.53 -13.34 -22.44
N GLN A 265 21.44 -12.36 -22.40
CA GLN A 265 22.33 -12.04 -23.51
C GLN A 265 23.56 -12.97 -23.59
N GLY A 266 23.74 -13.88 -22.63
CA GLY A 266 24.97 -14.69 -22.53
C GLY A 266 26.23 -13.84 -22.33
N ALA A 267 26.10 -12.67 -21.70
CA ALA A 267 27.17 -11.68 -21.59
C ALA A 267 28.01 -11.86 -20.31
N ASP A 268 29.33 -11.67 -20.47
CA ASP A 268 30.31 -11.74 -19.39
C ASP A 268 30.41 -10.44 -18.58
N VAL A 269 30.13 -10.52 -17.27
CA VAL A 269 30.13 -9.37 -16.35
C VAL A 269 31.24 -9.50 -15.30
N ALA A 270 32.22 -8.61 -15.36
CA ALA A 270 33.27 -8.54 -14.33
C ALA A 270 32.74 -7.97 -13.00
N GLN A 271 31.90 -6.92 -13.07
CA GLN A 271 31.28 -6.31 -11.90
C GLN A 271 29.97 -5.60 -12.28
N LEU A 272 28.93 -5.79 -11.48
CA LEU A 272 27.68 -5.04 -11.62
C LEU A 272 27.79 -3.68 -10.90
N LYS A 273 27.52 -2.60 -11.64
CA LYS A 273 27.47 -1.22 -11.13
C LYS A 273 26.23 -0.53 -11.67
N TRP A 274 25.65 0.38 -10.88
CA TRP A 274 24.60 1.28 -11.32
C TRP A 274 24.74 2.62 -10.59
N ARG A 275 24.72 3.73 -11.35
CA ARG A 275 24.94 5.08 -10.81
C ARG A 275 23.60 5.77 -10.60
N ARG A 276 23.04 5.69 -9.40
CA ARG A 276 21.76 6.34 -9.06
C ARG A 276 21.78 7.87 -9.21
N GLY A 277 22.93 8.51 -8.99
CA GLY A 277 23.07 9.97 -8.92
C GLY A 277 24.52 10.43 -9.14
N GLY A 278 24.76 11.72 -8.94
CA GLY A 278 26.07 12.36 -9.16
C GLY A 278 26.20 12.98 -10.55
N ALA A 279 27.43 13.25 -10.99
CA ALA A 279 27.70 13.95 -12.25
C ALA A 279 27.29 13.18 -13.51
N THR A 280 27.17 11.85 -13.41
CA THR A 280 26.79 10.96 -14.52
C THR A 280 25.81 9.89 -14.01
N PRO A 281 24.54 10.24 -13.74
CA PRO A 281 23.54 9.26 -13.34
C PRO A 281 23.22 8.34 -14.53
N GLU A 282 22.92 7.09 -14.23
CA GLU A 282 22.46 6.10 -15.19
C GLU A 282 20.95 5.91 -15.02
N PRO A 283 20.16 5.81 -16.13
CA PRO A 283 18.75 5.46 -16.02
C PRO A 283 18.57 4.12 -15.30
N PHE A 284 17.40 3.90 -14.70
CA PHE A 284 17.10 2.59 -14.16
C PHE A 284 17.09 1.54 -15.30
N PRO A 285 17.76 0.39 -15.14
CA PRO A 285 17.83 -0.62 -16.18
C PRO A 285 16.44 -1.20 -16.47
N ASP A 286 16.15 -1.43 -17.75
CA ASP A 286 14.87 -2.01 -18.19
C ASP A 286 14.98 -3.54 -18.25
N TRP A 287 14.12 -4.23 -17.50
CA TRP A 287 14.09 -5.69 -17.43
C TRP A 287 13.43 -6.34 -18.65
N ARG A 288 12.77 -5.55 -19.49
CA ARG A 288 12.07 -6.00 -20.70
C ARG A 288 13.02 -6.17 -21.89
N VAL A 289 14.26 -5.69 -21.80
CA VAL A 289 15.23 -5.74 -22.90
C VAL A 289 15.67 -7.18 -23.17
N GLY A 290 15.57 -7.61 -24.43
CA GLY A 290 15.77 -9.01 -24.87
C GLY A 290 14.58 -9.60 -25.65
N VAL A 291 13.48 -8.84 -25.82
CA VAL A 291 12.41 -9.16 -26.79
C VAL A 291 12.90 -8.78 -28.18
N THR A 292 13.79 -9.57 -28.76
CA THR A 292 13.88 -9.66 -30.23
C THR A 292 12.85 -10.68 -30.65
N SER A 293 11.71 -10.19 -31.11
CA SER A 293 10.75 -10.93 -31.94
C SER A 293 11.42 -11.58 -33.14
#